data_AF-A0A6A7L6I5-F1
#
_entry.id   AF-A0A6A7L6I5-F1
#
_cell.length_a   1.000
_cell.length_b   1.000
_cell.length_c   1.000
_cell.angle_alpha   90.00
_cell.angle_beta   90.00
_cell.angle_gamma   90.00
#
_symmetry.space_group_name_H-M   'P 1'
#
loop_
_entity.id
_entity.type
_entity.pdbx_description
1 polymer ?
#
loop_
_entity_poly.entity_id
_entity_poly.type
_entity_poly.pdbx_seq_one_letter_code
_entity_poly.pdbx_strand_id
1 'polypeptide(L)'
;MTSTEAGGLRPWQFFLVGSFVAATAAVLLARETHPAALVLMSVAVCTAGFVGFGVYRMLTPLVVGESARWRAQRSSGARTALEREKQLVLRSIKELDFDRAMRKVSDRDFDDMRARLSQRALGLMQQLDALGDSGEEAREATASSGYRAAIEHDLAELLAREDVRPVATQTSASRGAQPCGGCGTRNDEDARFCKACGHAL
;
A
#
# COMPACT_ATOMS: atom_id res chain seq x y z
N MET A 1 -14.44 16.61 -19.60
CA MET A 1 -15.43 15.56 -19.24
C MET A 1 -14.73 14.22 -19.41
N THR A 2 -14.62 13.50 -18.28
CA THR A 2 -14.28 12.07 -18.11
C THR A 2 -12.94 11.56 -18.63
N SER A 3 -11.93 11.63 -17.75
CA SER A 3 -10.74 10.78 -17.78
C SER A 3 -11.16 9.31 -17.71
N THR A 4 -10.74 8.51 -18.68
CA THR A 4 -10.95 7.06 -18.70
C THR A 4 -9.91 6.43 -17.79
N GLU A 5 -10.31 6.08 -16.56
CA GLU A 5 -9.50 5.28 -15.65
C GLU A 5 -9.22 3.91 -16.29
N ALA A 6 -7.95 3.63 -16.59
CA ALA A 6 -7.48 2.30 -16.92
C ALA A 6 -7.51 1.44 -15.64
N GLY A 7 -8.71 0.98 -15.29
CA GLY A 7 -8.94 0.12 -14.14
C GLY A 7 -8.35 -1.27 -14.37
N GLY A 8 -7.29 -1.60 -13.63
CA GLY A 8 -6.82 -2.98 -13.53
C GLY A 8 -7.94 -3.89 -13.02
N LEU A 9 -8.13 -5.03 -13.69
CA LEU A 9 -9.19 -5.99 -13.39
C LEU A 9 -9.01 -6.52 -11.96
N ARG A 10 -9.89 -6.11 -11.06
CA ARG A 10 -9.93 -6.60 -9.68
C ARG A 10 -10.24 -8.11 -9.70
N PRO A 11 -9.66 -8.91 -8.79
CA PRO A 11 -9.91 -10.36 -8.72
C PRO A 11 -11.40 -10.72 -8.69
N TRP A 12 -12.22 -9.90 -8.03
CA TRP A 12 -13.68 -10.07 -7.99
C TRP A 12 -14.35 -9.93 -9.37
N GLN A 13 -13.82 -9.08 -10.25
CA GLN A 13 -14.32 -8.92 -11.62
C GLN A 13 -14.08 -10.19 -12.44
N PHE A 14 -12.98 -10.92 -12.26
CA PHE A 14 -12.78 -12.22 -12.92
C PHE A 14 -13.77 -13.28 -12.48
N PHE A 15 -14.10 -13.34 -11.18
CA PHE A 15 -15.11 -14.28 -10.69
C PHE A 15 -16.51 -13.93 -11.18
N LEU A 16 -16.85 -12.63 -11.25
CA LEU A 16 -18.12 -12.17 -11.81
C LEU A 16 -18.22 -12.42 -13.32
N VAL A 17 -17.19 -12.03 -14.08
CA VAL A 17 -17.16 -12.22 -15.54
C VAL A 17 -17.14 -13.71 -15.85
N GLY A 18 -16.39 -14.52 -15.10
CA GLY A 18 -16.37 -15.97 -15.22
C GLY A 18 -17.73 -16.61 -14.96
N SER A 19 -18.46 -16.20 -13.91
CA SER A 19 -19.81 -16.73 -13.67
C SER A 19 -20.80 -16.28 -14.76
N PHE A 20 -20.67 -15.05 -15.26
CA PHE A 20 -21.54 -14.53 -16.31
C PHE A 20 -21.29 -15.24 -17.66
N VAL A 21 -20.02 -15.51 -18.00
CA VAL A 21 -19.64 -16.28 -19.19
C VAL A 21 -20.10 -17.74 -19.06
N ALA A 22 -19.92 -18.37 -17.90
CA ALA A 22 -20.39 -19.72 -17.65
C ALA A 22 -21.93 -19.83 -17.72
N ALA A 23 -22.66 -18.83 -17.20
CA ALA A 23 -24.10 -18.77 -17.27
C ALA A 23 -24.58 -18.61 -18.73
N THR A 24 -23.91 -17.75 -19.50
CA THR A 24 -24.21 -17.53 -20.92
C THR A 24 -23.93 -18.80 -21.73
N ALA A 25 -22.84 -19.50 -21.47
CA ALA A 25 -22.50 -20.77 -22.13
C ALA A 25 -23.51 -21.88 -21.81
N ALA A 26 -23.96 -21.97 -20.55
CA ALA A 26 -24.97 -22.94 -20.13
C ALA A 26 -26.32 -22.72 -20.85
N VAL A 27 -26.72 -21.46 -21.03
CA VAL A 27 -27.94 -21.10 -21.77
C VAL A 27 -27.82 -21.43 -23.26
N LEU A 28 -26.66 -21.18 -23.88
CA LEU A 28 -26.44 -21.45 -25.31
C LEU A 28 -26.39 -22.95 -25.64
N LEU A 29 -25.90 -23.78 -24.71
CA LEU A 29 -25.86 -25.23 -24.84
C LEU A 29 -27.22 -25.89 -24.57
N ALA A 30 -28.10 -25.24 -23.81
CA ALA A 30 -29.43 -25.73 -23.49
C ALA A 30 -30.45 -25.40 -24.61
N ARG A 31 -30.32 -26.08 -25.76
CA ARG A 31 -31.14 -25.81 -26.95
C ARG A 31 -32.63 -26.16 -26.84
N GLU A 32 -33.09 -26.91 -25.84
CA GLU A 32 -34.50 -27.26 -25.66
C GLU A 32 -34.93 -27.31 -24.19
N THR A 33 -34.96 -26.17 -23.49
CA THR A 33 -35.41 -26.14 -22.10
C THR A 33 -36.50 -25.08 -21.85
N HIS A 34 -37.53 -25.45 -21.10
CA HIS A 34 -38.61 -24.54 -20.67
C HIS A 34 -38.02 -23.28 -19.99
N PRO A 35 -38.65 -22.09 -20.12
CA PRO A 35 -38.11 -20.84 -19.60
C PRO A 35 -37.79 -20.86 -18.10
N ALA A 36 -38.49 -21.70 -17.32
CA ALA A 36 -38.19 -21.93 -15.91
C ALA A 36 -36.83 -22.59 -15.66
N ALA A 37 -36.39 -23.50 -16.53
CA ALA A 37 -35.10 -24.18 -16.40
C ALA A 37 -33.92 -23.23 -16.67
N LEU A 38 -34.09 -22.26 -17.59
CA LEU A 38 -33.07 -21.23 -17.85
C LEU A 38 -32.84 -20.33 -16.64
N VAL A 39 -33.93 -19.91 -15.96
CA VAL A 39 -33.82 -19.11 -14.73
C VAL A 39 -33.10 -19.89 -13.63
N LEU A 40 -33.46 -21.16 -13.42
CA LEU A 40 -32.81 -22.01 -12.42
C LEU A 40 -31.31 -22.23 -12.70
N MET A 41 -30.93 -22.42 -13.96
CA MET A 41 -29.52 -22.56 -14.35
C MET A 41 -28.72 -21.28 -14.10
N SER A 42 -29.28 -20.11 -14.43
CA SER A 42 -28.60 -18.83 -14.17
C SER A 42 -28.37 -18.58 -12.68
N VAL A 43 -29.36 -18.89 -11.83
CA VAL A 43 -29.24 -18.76 -10.38
C VAL A 43 -28.20 -19.73 -9.83
N ALA A 44 -28.19 -20.98 -10.30
CA ALA A 44 -27.22 -22.00 -9.88
C ALA A 44 -25.77 -21.61 -10.22
N VAL A 45 -25.54 -21.01 -11.40
CA VAL A 45 -24.21 -20.54 -11.79
C VAL A 45 -23.76 -19.34 -10.95
N CYS A 46 -24.67 -18.41 -10.66
CA CYS A 46 -24.40 -17.27 -9.77
C CYS A 46 -24.06 -17.72 -8.34
N THR A 47 -24.80 -18.68 -7.79
CA THR A 47 -24.53 -19.20 -6.43
C THR A 47 -23.20 -19.96 -6.39
N ALA A 48 -22.89 -20.77 -7.40
CA ALA A 48 -21.60 -21.46 -7.50
C ALA A 48 -20.41 -20.48 -7.54
N GLY A 49 -20.53 -19.40 -8.32
CA GLY A 49 -19.52 -18.33 -8.36
C GLY A 49 -19.34 -17.62 -7.03
N PHE A 50 -20.45 -17.32 -6.33
CA PHE A 50 -20.41 -16.69 -5.01
C PHE A 50 -19.75 -17.58 -3.94
N VAL A 51 -20.04 -18.88 -3.97
CA VAL A 51 -19.40 -19.86 -3.08
C VAL A 51 -17.90 -19.96 -3.38
N GLY A 52 -17.50 -20.00 -4.65
CA GLY A 52 -16.08 -20.00 -5.04
C GLY A 52 -15.33 -18.76 -4.55
N PHE A 53 -15.93 -17.58 -4.66
CA PHE A 53 -15.36 -16.33 -4.12
C PHE A 53 -15.24 -16.34 -2.60
N GLY A 54 -16.26 -16.88 -1.91
CA GLY A 54 -16.24 -17.05 -0.46
C GLY A 54 -15.10 -17.97 0.00
N VAL A 55 -14.93 -19.11 -0.67
CA VAL A 55 -13.86 -20.08 -0.40
C VAL A 55 -12.48 -19.47 -0.65
N TYR A 56 -12.30 -18.73 -1.76
CA TYR A 56 -11.05 -18.00 -2.02
C TYR A 56 -10.73 -17.00 -0.91
N ARG A 57 -11.69 -16.18 -0.47
CA ARG A 57 -11.49 -15.26 0.66
C ARG A 57 -11.15 -15.98 1.96
N MET A 58 -11.71 -17.16 2.18
CA MET A 58 -11.45 -17.96 3.37
C MET A 58 -10.06 -18.62 3.34
N LEU A 59 -9.57 -19.02 2.17
CA LEU A 59 -8.25 -19.64 1.99
C LEU A 59 -7.10 -18.63 1.94
N THR A 60 -7.37 -17.40 1.48
CA THR A 60 -6.37 -16.31 1.42
C THR A 60 -5.59 -16.12 2.73
N PRO A 61 -6.23 -16.03 3.93
CA PRO A 61 -5.49 -15.88 5.19
C PRO A 61 -4.74 -17.15 5.65
N LEU A 62 -5.05 -18.34 5.11
CA LEU A 62 -4.29 -19.56 5.40
C LEU A 62 -3.02 -19.64 4.55
N VAL A 63 -3.08 -19.16 3.31
CA VAL A 63 -1.95 -19.19 2.36
C VAL A 63 -0.94 -18.07 2.63
N VAL A 64 -1.41 -16.89 3.08
CA VAL A 64 -0.54 -15.71 3.36
C VAL A 64 0.17 -15.78 4.73
N GLY A 65 0.03 -16.91 5.44
CA GLY A 65 0.96 -17.27 6.51
C GLY A 65 0.44 -16.92 7.91
N GLU A 66 0.28 -17.99 8.67
CA GLU A 66 0.08 -17.98 10.12
C GLU A 66 1.08 -17.09 10.87
N SER A 67 2.30 -16.94 10.34
CA SER A 67 3.33 -16.07 10.94
C SER A 67 3.02 -14.57 10.81
N ALA A 68 2.30 -14.12 9.78
CA ALA A 68 1.95 -12.72 9.58
C ALA A 68 0.84 -12.28 10.55
N ARG A 69 -0.19 -13.13 10.76
CA ARG A 69 -1.26 -12.87 11.73
C ARG A 69 -0.75 -12.80 13.18
N TRP A 70 0.11 -13.72 13.60
CA TRP A 70 0.68 -13.70 14.96
C TRP A 70 1.61 -12.50 15.19
N ARG A 71 2.36 -12.07 14.17
CA ARG A 71 3.17 -10.84 14.23
C ARG A 71 2.30 -9.59 14.26
N ALA A 72 1.27 -9.50 13.41
CA ALA A 72 0.33 -8.38 13.39
C ALA A 72 -0.39 -8.23 14.74
N GLN A 73 -0.88 -9.32 15.32
CA GLN A 73 -1.58 -9.28 16.61
C GLN A 73 -0.66 -8.98 17.80
N ARG A 74 0.59 -9.46 17.80
CA ARG A 74 1.59 -9.02 18.79
C ARG A 74 1.96 -7.55 18.61
N SER A 75 2.07 -7.07 17.38
CA SER A 75 2.38 -5.66 17.09
C SER A 75 1.24 -4.72 17.49
N SER A 76 -0.03 -5.13 17.35
CA SER A 76 -1.18 -4.33 17.78
C SER A 76 -1.25 -4.25 19.30
N GLY A 77 -1.01 -5.36 20.00
CA GLY A 77 -0.93 -5.38 21.47
C GLY A 77 0.19 -4.48 21.99
N ALA A 78 1.40 -4.61 21.43
CA ALA A 78 2.54 -3.77 21.78
C ALA A 78 2.26 -2.28 21.56
N ARG A 79 1.71 -1.89 20.39
CA ARG A 79 1.30 -0.50 20.13
C ARG A 79 0.32 0.04 21.16
N THR A 80 -0.74 -0.70 21.48
CA THR A 80 -1.72 -0.23 22.48
C THR A 80 -1.12 -0.07 23.88
N ALA A 81 -0.12 -0.89 24.24
CA ALA A 81 0.60 -0.73 25.51
C ALA A 81 1.44 0.56 25.50
N LEU A 82 2.20 0.81 24.43
CA LEU A 82 2.98 2.04 24.26
C LEU A 82 2.11 3.30 24.24
N GLU A 83 0.94 3.26 23.59
CA GLU A 83 -0.01 4.37 23.57
C GLU A 83 -0.51 4.71 24.98
N ARG A 84 -0.79 3.70 25.81
CA ARG A 84 -1.19 3.90 27.21
C ARG A 84 -0.05 4.51 28.02
N GLU A 85 1.17 4.01 27.89
CA GLU A 85 2.33 4.60 28.56
C GLU A 85 2.56 6.06 28.15
N LYS A 86 2.45 6.37 26.86
CA LYS A 86 2.52 7.75 26.34
C LYS A 86 1.46 8.62 27.00
N GLN A 87 0.21 8.15 27.08
CA GLN A 87 -0.88 8.91 27.72
C GLN A 87 -0.59 9.20 29.19
N LEU A 88 -0.02 8.23 29.92
CA LEU A 88 0.37 8.41 31.32
C LEU A 88 1.49 9.44 31.48
N VAL A 89 2.52 9.40 30.64
CA VAL A 89 3.63 10.37 30.67
C VAL A 89 3.16 11.78 30.31
N LEU A 90 2.29 11.91 29.30
CA LEU A 90 1.74 13.22 28.94
C LEU A 90 0.82 13.77 30.03
N ARG A 91 0.11 12.90 30.76
CA ARG A 91 -0.68 13.30 31.91
C ARG A 91 0.21 13.78 33.05
N SER A 92 1.30 13.08 33.36
CA SER A 92 2.22 13.51 34.42
C SER A 92 2.92 14.82 34.11
N ILE A 93 3.23 15.09 32.84
CA ILE A 93 3.71 16.41 32.40
C ILE A 93 2.69 17.50 32.71
N LYS A 94 1.42 17.30 32.37
CA LYS A 94 0.36 18.29 32.63
C LYS A 94 0.14 18.52 34.12
N GLU A 95 0.24 17.47 34.93
CA GLU A 95 0.16 17.58 36.39
C GLU A 95 1.35 18.36 36.96
N LEU A 96 2.55 18.15 36.42
CA LEU A 96 3.74 18.93 36.78
C LEU A 96 3.61 20.41 36.39
N ASP A 97 3.06 20.72 35.22
CA ASP A 97 2.76 22.09 34.78
C ASP A 97 1.75 22.76 35.73
N PHE A 98 0.76 22.00 36.20
CA PHE A 98 -0.22 22.47 37.18
C PHE A 98 0.41 22.71 38.56
N ASP A 99 1.26 21.80 39.04
CA ASP A 99 1.97 21.94 40.32
C ASP A 99 2.88 23.17 40.33
N ARG A 100 3.55 23.48 39.22
CA ARG A 100 4.30 24.74 39.05
C ARG A 100 3.38 25.95 39.09
N ALA A 101 2.25 25.93 38.36
CA ALA A 101 1.29 27.03 38.38
C ALA A 101 0.72 27.29 39.80
N MET A 102 0.61 26.23 40.59
CA MET A 102 0.22 26.28 42.01
C MET A 102 1.37 26.63 42.97
N ARG A 103 2.58 26.92 42.45
CA ARG A 103 3.82 27.17 43.22
C ARG A 103 4.19 26.07 44.22
N LYS A 104 3.80 24.81 43.95
CA LYS A 104 4.18 23.66 44.78
C LYS A 104 5.60 23.16 44.51
N VAL A 105 6.13 23.48 43.33
CA VAL A 105 7.44 23.02 42.83
C VAL A 105 8.27 24.24 42.44
N SER A 106 9.58 24.19 42.72
CA SER A 106 10.51 25.27 42.32
C SER A 106 10.73 25.27 40.80
N ASP A 107 11.04 26.43 40.21
CA ASP A 107 11.27 26.51 38.75
C ASP A 107 12.43 25.59 38.30
N ARG A 108 13.49 25.50 39.13
CA ARG A 108 14.63 24.62 38.85
C ARG A 108 14.23 23.14 38.84
N ASP A 109 13.48 22.69 39.85
CA ASP A 109 13.04 21.29 39.94
C ASP A 109 12.04 20.96 38.83
N PHE A 110 11.20 21.92 38.46
CA PHE A 110 10.29 21.80 37.34
C PHE A 110 11.07 21.56 36.04
N ASP A 111 12.07 22.38 35.72
CA ASP A 111 12.82 22.25 34.47
C ASP A 111 13.53 20.88 34.38
N ASP A 112 14.15 20.43 35.47
CA ASP A 112 14.81 19.13 35.55
C ASP A 112 13.82 17.96 35.35
N MET A 113 12.66 18.00 36.01
CA MET A 113 11.64 16.94 35.87
C MET A 113 10.94 16.98 34.51
N ARG A 114 10.64 18.18 34.00
CA ARG A 114 10.02 18.41 32.69
C ARG A 114 10.90 17.88 31.57
N ALA A 115 12.22 18.10 31.65
CA ALA A 115 13.19 17.60 30.68
C ALA A 115 13.18 16.05 30.62
N ARG A 116 13.29 15.38 31.78
CA ARG A 116 13.29 13.91 31.86
C ARG A 116 12.01 13.29 31.31
N LEU A 117 10.84 13.85 31.69
CA LEU A 117 9.55 13.36 31.19
C LEU A 117 9.38 13.60 29.69
N SER A 118 9.86 14.73 29.17
CA SER A 118 9.80 15.05 27.74
C SER A 118 10.68 14.12 26.91
N GLN A 119 11.88 13.78 27.40
CA GLN A 119 12.74 12.79 26.76
C GLN A 119 12.07 11.41 26.71
N ARG A 120 11.40 11.00 27.80
CA ARG A 120 10.64 9.74 27.82
C ARG A 120 9.45 9.76 26.85
N ALA A 121 8.72 10.87 26.78
CA ALA A 121 7.60 11.03 25.85
C ALA A 121 8.06 10.94 24.38
N LEU A 122 9.17 11.61 24.05
CA LEU A 122 9.77 11.54 22.71
C LEU A 122 10.19 10.12 22.34
N GLY A 123 10.82 9.39 23.26
CA GLY A 123 11.18 7.99 23.04
C GLY A 123 9.98 7.08 22.76
N LEU A 124 8.87 7.28 23.48
CA LEU A 124 7.62 6.53 23.24
C LEU A 124 6.97 6.87 21.90
N MET A 125 7.02 8.14 21.47
CA MET A 125 6.51 8.56 20.15
C MET A 125 7.33 7.93 19.03
N GLN A 126 8.66 7.98 19.11
CA GLN A 126 9.54 7.36 18.11
C GLN A 126 9.34 5.85 17.99
N GLN A 127 9.10 5.16 19.12
CA GLN A 127 8.79 3.72 19.09
C GLN A 127 7.43 3.42 18.45
N LEU A 128 6.44 4.29 18.67
CA LEU A 128 5.14 4.17 18.01
C LEU A 128 5.22 4.46 16.52
N ASP A 129 6.04 5.42 16.09
CA ASP A 129 6.28 5.73 14.68
C ASP A 129 7.01 4.58 13.98
N ALA A 130 8.04 4.01 14.60
CA ALA A 130 8.75 2.84 14.08
C ALA A 130 7.86 1.60 13.98
N LEU A 131 6.96 1.40 14.95
CA LEU A 131 5.91 0.39 14.83
C LEU A 131 4.97 0.78 13.69
N GLY A 132 4.56 2.05 13.62
CA GLY A 132 3.82 2.75 12.55
C GLY A 132 4.11 2.19 11.18
N ASP A 133 5.32 2.48 10.73
CA ASP A 133 5.87 2.15 9.42
C ASP A 133 5.86 0.63 9.18
N SER A 134 6.24 -0.19 10.17
CA SER A 134 6.26 -1.65 10.00
C SER A 134 4.88 -2.28 9.72
N GLY A 135 3.80 -1.63 10.16
CA GLY A 135 2.42 -2.07 9.92
C GLY A 135 1.92 -1.66 8.54
N GLU A 136 2.29 -0.46 8.09
CA GLU A 136 1.98 0.04 6.75
C GLU A 136 2.80 -0.69 5.68
N GLU A 137 4.11 -0.89 5.91
CA GLU A 137 5.00 -1.68 5.06
C GLU A 137 4.52 -3.13 4.91
N ALA A 138 4.06 -3.78 5.97
CA ALA A 138 3.53 -5.15 5.86
C ALA A 138 2.22 -5.21 5.06
N ARG A 139 1.39 -4.16 5.15
CA ARG A 139 0.13 -4.04 4.42
C ARG A 139 0.39 -3.70 2.94
N GLU A 140 1.36 -2.85 2.67
CA GLU A 140 1.82 -2.48 1.33
C GLU A 140 2.62 -3.60 0.66
N ALA A 141 3.43 -4.38 1.39
CA ALA A 141 4.11 -5.58 0.91
C ALA A 141 3.11 -6.69 0.51
N THR A 142 2.02 -6.83 1.27
CA THR A 142 0.95 -7.79 0.93
C THR A 142 0.16 -7.32 -0.30
N ALA A 143 -0.11 -6.02 -0.41
CA ALA A 143 -0.78 -5.43 -1.58
C ALA A 143 0.11 -5.48 -2.84
N SER A 144 1.38 -5.12 -2.71
CA SER A 144 2.36 -5.11 -3.79
C SER A 144 2.77 -6.51 -4.24
N SER A 145 2.76 -7.52 -3.38
CA SER A 145 2.93 -8.93 -3.77
C SER A 145 1.83 -9.38 -4.75
N GLY A 146 0.57 -8.96 -4.51
CA GLY A 146 -0.54 -9.20 -5.43
C GLY A 146 -0.37 -8.46 -6.77
N TYR A 147 0.09 -7.21 -6.73
CA TYR A 147 0.36 -6.43 -7.95
C TYR A 147 1.56 -6.95 -8.74
N ARG A 148 2.64 -7.34 -8.06
CA ARG A 148 3.86 -7.85 -8.69
C ARG A 148 3.60 -9.16 -9.42
N ALA A 149 2.85 -10.07 -8.82
CA ALA A 149 2.43 -11.31 -9.47
C ALA A 149 1.55 -11.05 -10.71
N ALA A 150 0.70 -10.01 -10.68
CA ALA A 150 -0.08 -9.61 -11.84
C ALA A 150 0.79 -9.03 -12.96
N ILE A 151 1.78 -8.19 -12.62
CA ILE A 151 2.72 -7.61 -13.59
C ILE A 151 3.58 -8.71 -14.23
N GLU A 152 4.06 -9.68 -13.46
CA GLU A 152 4.85 -10.80 -13.99
C GLU A 152 4.03 -11.70 -14.93
N HIS A 153 2.73 -11.87 -14.65
CA HIS A 153 1.81 -12.58 -15.54
C HIS A 153 1.55 -11.81 -16.85
N ASP A 154 1.28 -10.51 -16.77
CA ASP A 154 1.07 -9.66 -17.96
C ASP A 154 2.34 -9.61 -18.82
N LEU A 155 3.52 -9.53 -18.20
CA LEU A 155 4.80 -9.60 -18.89
C LEU A 155 5.00 -10.95 -19.59
N ALA A 156 4.68 -12.06 -18.92
CA ALA A 156 4.78 -13.40 -19.50
C ALA A 156 3.81 -13.58 -20.67
N GLU A 157 2.61 -13.00 -20.59
CA GLU A 157 1.64 -13.04 -21.67
C GLU A 157 2.09 -12.20 -22.88
N LEU A 158 2.66 -11.02 -22.65
CA LEU A 158 3.24 -10.18 -23.70
C LEU A 158 4.44 -10.85 -24.38
N LEU A 159 5.33 -11.48 -23.60
CA LEU A 159 6.47 -12.23 -24.11
C LEU A 159 6.07 -13.52 -24.85
N ALA A 160 4.91 -14.10 -24.51
CA ALA A 160 4.36 -15.26 -25.22
C ALA A 160 3.60 -14.88 -26.50
N ARG A 161 3.12 -13.63 -26.62
CA ARG A 161 2.35 -13.15 -27.77
C ARG A 161 3.21 -12.56 -28.90
N GLU A 162 4.45 -12.16 -28.67
CA GLU A 162 5.31 -11.55 -29.71
C GLU A 162 6.80 -11.90 -29.57
N ASP A 163 7.45 -12.14 -30.73
CA ASP A 163 8.90 -11.98 -30.96
C ASP A 163 9.28 -10.52 -30.62
N VAL A 164 9.51 -10.23 -29.35
CA VAL A 164 10.08 -8.94 -28.93
C VAL A 164 11.53 -8.90 -29.41
N ARG A 165 11.73 -8.46 -30.64
CA ARG A 165 13.03 -7.96 -31.09
C ARG A 165 13.34 -6.77 -30.18
N PRO A 166 14.42 -6.83 -29.38
CA PRO A 166 14.71 -5.77 -28.42
C PRO A 166 14.81 -4.47 -29.21
N VAL A 167 13.92 -3.52 -28.90
CA VAL A 167 14.16 -2.12 -29.23
C VAL A 167 15.38 -1.77 -28.38
N ALA A 168 16.55 -1.89 -29.00
CA ALA A 168 17.78 -1.37 -28.46
C ALA A 168 17.46 0.03 -27.99
N THR A 169 17.61 0.26 -26.68
CA THR A 169 17.64 1.57 -26.06
C THR A 169 18.51 2.42 -26.96
N GLN A 170 17.87 3.26 -27.77
CA GLN A 170 18.56 4.31 -28.47
C GLN A 170 18.95 5.26 -27.35
N THR A 171 20.11 4.99 -26.76
CA THR A 171 20.99 6.00 -26.22
C THR A 171 21.13 7.03 -27.32
N SER A 172 20.27 8.04 -27.27
CA SER A 172 20.46 9.30 -27.97
C SER A 172 21.73 9.90 -27.39
N ALA A 173 22.86 9.43 -27.92
CA ALA A 173 24.16 10.00 -27.74
C ALA A 173 24.08 11.45 -28.21
N SER A 174 24.15 12.35 -27.22
CA SER A 174 24.83 13.63 -27.27
C SER A 174 24.84 14.36 -28.61
N ARG A 175 23.89 15.29 -28.77
CA ARG A 175 24.22 16.59 -29.34
C ARG A 175 23.85 17.64 -28.27
N GLY A 176 24.85 18.43 -27.87
CA GLY A 176 24.66 19.69 -27.16
C GLY A 176 24.61 19.70 -25.63
N ALA A 177 25.52 19.02 -24.90
CA ALA A 177 25.58 19.23 -23.44
C ALA A 177 26.23 20.58 -23.09
N GLN A 178 25.46 21.56 -22.58
CA GLN A 178 25.94 22.89 -22.19
C GLN A 178 26.46 22.88 -20.73
N PRO A 179 27.64 23.46 -20.44
CA PRO A 179 28.16 23.54 -19.08
C PRO A 179 27.47 24.66 -18.29
N CYS A 180 27.11 24.38 -17.04
CA CYS A 180 26.58 25.40 -16.13
C CYS A 180 27.65 26.44 -15.75
N GLY A 181 27.34 27.73 -15.88
CA GLY A 181 28.23 28.83 -15.46
C GLY A 181 28.49 28.89 -13.95
N GLY A 182 27.64 28.28 -13.11
CA GLY A 182 27.78 28.30 -11.65
C GLY A 182 28.59 27.15 -11.07
N CYS A 183 28.43 25.92 -11.58
CA CYS A 183 29.06 24.72 -11.01
C CYS A 183 29.79 23.84 -12.03
N GLY A 184 29.79 24.21 -13.32
CA GLY A 184 30.46 23.47 -14.39
C GLY A 184 29.80 22.14 -14.79
N THR A 185 28.67 21.78 -14.18
CA THR A 185 27.96 20.53 -14.54
C THR A 185 27.43 20.61 -15.97
N ARG A 186 27.65 19.54 -16.74
CA ARG A 186 27.10 19.37 -18.10
C ARG A 186 25.62 19.03 -18.03
N ASN A 187 24.79 19.92 -18.55
CA ASN A 187 23.36 19.76 -18.65
C ASN A 187 22.95 19.53 -20.10
N ASP A 188 21.79 18.93 -20.28
CA ASP A 188 21.20 18.67 -21.59
C ASP A 188 20.84 19.99 -22.29
N GLU A 189 20.79 20.03 -23.62
CA GLU A 189 20.66 21.27 -24.40
C GLU A 189 19.33 22.01 -24.12
N ASP A 190 18.30 21.28 -23.71
CA ASP A 190 16.97 21.77 -23.36
C ASP A 190 16.81 22.10 -21.86
N ALA A 191 17.87 21.92 -21.06
CA ALA A 191 17.82 22.21 -19.64
C ALA A 191 17.77 23.73 -19.39
N ARG A 192 16.70 24.20 -18.73
CA ARG A 192 16.57 25.60 -18.26
C ARG A 192 17.25 25.85 -16.92
N PHE A 193 17.48 24.78 -16.17
CA PHE A 193 18.10 24.81 -14.84
C PHE A 193 19.12 23.69 -14.72
N CYS A 194 20.20 23.94 -14.00
CA CYS A 194 21.25 22.97 -13.78
C CYS A 194 20.77 21.83 -12.87
N LYS A 195 20.93 20.58 -13.31
CA LYS A 195 20.50 19.40 -12.55
C LYS A 195 21.24 19.19 -11.22
N ALA A 196 22.43 19.77 -11.07
CA ALA A 196 23.24 19.65 -9.85
C ALA A 196 23.01 20.76 -8.81
N CYS A 197 22.86 22.03 -9.24
CA CYS A 197 22.85 23.17 -8.33
C CYS A 197 21.62 24.08 -8.48
N GLY A 198 20.72 23.81 -9.44
CA GLY A 198 19.50 24.59 -9.65
C GLY A 198 19.69 25.97 -10.30
N HIS A 199 20.92 26.34 -10.68
CA HIS A 199 21.19 27.62 -11.36
C HIS A 199 20.55 27.65 -12.75
N ALA A 200 20.02 28.81 -13.17
CA ALA A 200 19.51 28.99 -14.53
C ALA A 200 20.66 28.87 -15.55
N LEU A 201 20.43 28.17 -16.66
CA LEU A 201 21.43 27.88 -17.70
C LEU A 201 21.37 28.88 -18.85
#